data_AF-A0A2D9LSC8-F1
#
_entry.id   AF-A0A2D9LSC8-F1
#
_cell.length_a   1.000
_cell.length_b   1.000
_cell.length_c   1.000
_cell.angle_alpha   90.00
_cell.angle_beta   90.00
_cell.angle_gamma   90.00
#
_symmetry.space_group_name_H-M   'P 1'
#
loop_
_entity.id
_entity.type
_entity.pdbx_description
1 polymer ?
#
loop_
_entity_poly.entity_id
_entity_poly.type
_entity_poly.pdbx_seq_one_letter_code
_entity_poly.pdbx_strand_id
1 'polypeptide(L)'
;MTSPLFEKLENQSRKLLMDRSVSGRNGATLPDLDVPEAELPPQEMIRKELILPEVSEGEIVRYFSQISQNNFSIDHNFYPLGSCTMKYNPKLNDSVAAMPGFASIHPLQDDSTVQGALKIIWEVQQYLNEINGMAGTCLSPMAGADGELAGMLMARAYHLERGDAKRKVVLIPDSAHGTNPASAVMAGFDVKTLPSDANGNTDLDALRQSIGDDLAGLMITLPSTLGLFDTNILEVTQIVRDAGGIVYGDGANLNALLGRVKLGELGFDVIHSNLHKTFSTPHGGGGPGAGPVIAGPRLSDYLPTPVVVRHLDGGSEIFSRAAPPKSIGRMGAFQGNFGVLVRAFAYIRTLGKEGIRSISDDAVINANYILANLKGYYDLPF
;
A
#
# COMPACT_ATOMS: atom_id res chain seq x y z
N MET A 1 37.88 5.51 30.84
CA MET A 1 38.19 6.70 30.03
C MET A 1 38.41 6.23 28.60
N THR A 2 37.47 6.54 27.69
CA THR A 2 37.66 6.31 26.26
C THR A 2 38.84 7.16 25.79
N SER A 3 39.74 6.61 24.97
CA SER A 3 40.89 7.37 24.49
C SER A 3 40.41 8.53 23.60
N PRO A 4 41.08 9.71 23.62
CA PRO A 4 40.73 10.86 22.77
C PRO A 4 40.65 10.52 21.27
N LEU A 5 41.33 9.46 20.83
CA LEU A 5 41.25 8.94 19.48
C LEU A 5 39.88 8.29 19.19
N PHE A 6 39.34 7.53 20.15
CA PHE A 6 38.02 6.90 20.01
C PHE A 6 36.92 7.95 19.97
N GLU A 7 36.99 8.97 20.84
CA GLU A 7 36.02 10.06 20.87
C GLU A 7 36.05 10.90 19.58
N LYS A 8 37.24 11.09 19.00
CA LYS A 8 37.41 11.75 17.70
C LYS A 8 36.87 10.92 16.54
N LEU A 9 37.08 9.60 16.55
CA LEU A 9 36.54 8.68 15.53
C LEU A 9 35.02 8.56 15.62
N GLU A 10 34.47 8.54 16.84
CA GLU A 10 33.03 8.50 17.10
C GLU A 10 32.35 9.82 16.70
N ASN A 11 33.01 10.97 16.94
CA ASN A 11 32.53 12.25 16.42
C ASN A 11 32.63 12.35 14.89
N GLN A 12 33.62 11.71 14.25
CA GLN A 12 33.69 11.65 12.79
C GLN A 12 32.61 10.75 12.17
N SER A 13 32.21 9.66 12.82
CA SER A 13 31.17 8.76 12.30
C SER A 13 29.77 9.37 12.33
N ARG A 14 29.53 10.40 13.16
CA ARG A 14 28.25 11.11 13.27
C ARG A 14 28.12 12.37 12.42
N LYS A 15 29.21 12.79 11.74
CA LYS A 15 29.15 13.95 10.83
C LYS A 15 28.17 13.72 9.70
N LEU A 16 27.33 14.72 9.42
CA LEU A 16 26.46 14.72 8.25
C LEU A 16 27.29 14.67 6.97
N LEU A 17 26.71 14.19 5.86
CA LEU A 17 27.43 14.07 4.60
C LEU A 17 27.98 15.42 4.11
N MET A 18 27.24 16.51 4.34
CA MET A 18 27.69 17.88 4.01
C MET A 18 28.93 18.31 4.81
N ASP A 19 29.05 17.90 6.08
CA ASP A 19 30.21 18.20 6.93
C ASP A 19 31.46 17.39 6.56
N ARG A 20 31.30 16.40 5.66
CA ARG A 20 32.37 15.59 5.09
C ARG A 20 32.80 16.09 3.70
N SER A 21 32.09 17.07 3.14
CA SER A 21 32.35 17.63 1.81
C SER A 21 33.74 18.26 1.72
N VAL A 22 34.41 18.04 0.60
CA VAL A 22 35.68 18.70 0.25
C VAL A 22 35.60 19.19 -1.18
N SER A 23 35.77 20.50 -1.36
CA SER A 23 35.62 21.15 -2.67
C SER A 23 36.49 20.52 -3.75
N GLY A 24 35.90 20.28 -4.93
CA GLY A 24 36.49 19.63 -6.09
C GLY A 24 36.50 18.10 -6.03
N ARG A 25 35.98 17.46 -4.97
CA ARG A 25 36.01 16.01 -4.84
C ARG A 25 34.89 15.34 -5.62
N ASN A 26 35.28 14.46 -6.53
CA ASN A 26 34.36 13.68 -7.35
C ASN A 26 34.07 12.31 -6.75
N GLY A 27 32.78 11.97 -6.67
CA GLY A 27 32.28 10.70 -6.11
C GLY A 27 31.93 9.64 -7.12
N ALA A 28 31.84 10.00 -8.41
CA ALA A 28 31.53 9.06 -9.49
C ALA A 28 32.12 9.59 -10.80
N THR A 29 32.40 8.66 -11.72
CA THR A 29 32.72 8.97 -13.11
C THR A 29 31.56 8.46 -13.96
N LEU A 30 30.96 9.35 -14.76
CA LEU A 30 29.92 8.96 -15.70
C LEU A 30 30.57 8.27 -16.92
N PRO A 31 29.90 7.29 -17.56
CA PRO A 31 30.37 6.73 -18.81
C PRO A 31 30.37 7.79 -19.91
N ASP A 32 31.14 7.53 -20.98
CA ASP A 32 31.09 8.35 -22.20
C ASP A 32 29.66 8.39 -22.77
N LEU A 33 29.30 9.50 -23.41
CA LEU A 33 28.00 9.64 -24.06
C LEU A 33 27.84 8.59 -25.17
N ASP A 34 26.80 7.77 -25.03
CA ASP A 34 26.37 6.80 -26.03
C ASP A 34 25.22 7.34 -26.91
N VAL A 35 24.84 8.60 -26.70
CA VAL A 35 23.80 9.34 -27.43
C VAL A 35 24.33 10.71 -27.88
N PRO A 36 23.69 11.37 -28.88
CA PRO A 36 24.08 12.72 -29.29
C PRO A 36 24.03 13.72 -28.13
N GLU A 37 24.98 14.64 -28.11
CA GLU A 37 24.97 15.76 -27.16
C GLU A 37 23.71 16.62 -27.35
N ALA A 38 23.13 17.02 -26.22
CA ALA A 38 21.99 17.93 -26.19
C ALA A 38 22.45 19.31 -25.70
N GLU A 39 21.92 20.37 -26.31
CA GLU A 39 22.14 21.73 -25.82
C GLU A 39 21.58 21.90 -24.40
N LEU A 40 22.37 22.53 -23.53
CA LEU A 40 21.93 22.84 -22.18
C LEU A 40 20.82 23.92 -22.21
N PRO A 41 19.92 23.94 -21.19
CA PRO A 41 18.97 25.03 -21.03
C PRO A 41 19.67 26.41 -20.97
N PRO A 42 18.95 27.50 -21.26
CA PRO A 42 19.51 28.85 -21.17
C PRO A 42 20.20 29.11 -19.82
N GLN A 43 21.32 29.84 -19.83
CA GLN A 43 22.20 29.99 -18.66
C GLN A 43 21.48 30.58 -17.44
N GLU A 44 20.47 31.41 -17.65
CA GLU A 44 19.60 31.98 -16.63
C GLU A 44 18.75 30.94 -15.88
N MET A 45 18.53 29.76 -16.46
CA MET A 45 17.85 28.62 -15.83
C MET A 45 18.82 27.71 -15.07
N ILE A 46 20.13 27.87 -15.27
CA ILE A 46 21.16 27.04 -14.64
C ILE A 46 21.60 27.69 -13.33
N ARG A 47 21.53 26.92 -12.24
CA ARG A 47 22.03 27.37 -10.93
C ARG A 47 23.55 27.52 -10.99
N LYS A 48 24.07 28.64 -10.49
CA LYS A 48 25.52 28.90 -10.42
C LYS A 48 26.21 28.10 -9.30
N GLU A 49 25.49 27.81 -8.23
CA GLU A 49 25.99 27.06 -7.08
C GLU A 49 25.02 25.91 -6.78
N LEU A 50 25.59 24.73 -6.52
CA LEU A 50 24.86 23.54 -6.10
C LEU A 50 25.25 23.20 -4.67
N ILE A 51 24.25 23.15 -3.79
CA ILE A 51 24.45 22.77 -2.39
C ILE A 51 24.35 21.25 -2.30
N LEU A 52 25.40 20.55 -2.73
CA LEU A 52 25.54 19.09 -2.67
C LEU A 52 26.89 18.72 -2.03
N PRO A 53 27.00 17.54 -1.39
CA PRO A 53 28.25 17.12 -0.80
C PRO A 53 29.24 16.66 -1.89
N GLU A 54 30.48 17.11 -1.79
CA GLU A 54 31.60 16.72 -2.65
C GLU A 54 32.42 15.67 -1.90
N VAL A 55 32.07 14.40 -2.11
CA VAL A 55 32.62 13.24 -1.38
C VAL A 55 33.02 12.14 -2.38
N SER A 56 34.01 11.34 -2.02
CA SER A 56 34.44 10.20 -2.86
C SER A 56 33.49 9.00 -2.73
N GLU A 57 33.51 8.10 -3.71
CA GLU A 57 32.68 6.87 -3.67
C GLU A 57 32.89 6.06 -2.37
N GLY A 58 34.15 5.87 -1.96
CA GLY A 58 34.48 5.15 -0.73
C GLY A 58 33.98 5.84 0.54
N GLU A 59 33.85 7.17 0.55
CA GLU A 59 33.25 7.91 1.66
C GLU A 59 31.73 7.77 1.69
N ILE A 60 31.08 7.74 0.53
CA ILE A 60 29.64 7.48 0.39
C ILE A 60 29.31 6.09 0.93
N VAL A 61 30.06 5.06 0.51
CA VAL A 61 29.88 3.69 0.99
C VAL A 61 30.02 3.63 2.51
N ARG A 62 31.11 4.18 3.07
CA ARG A 62 31.32 4.21 4.53
C ARG A 62 30.20 4.95 5.27
N TYR A 63 29.73 6.06 4.73
CA TYR A 63 28.66 6.86 5.33
C TYR A 63 27.35 6.07 5.43
N PHE A 64 26.86 5.52 4.32
CA PHE A 64 25.60 4.78 4.32
C PHE A 64 25.71 3.43 5.05
N SER A 65 26.86 2.75 4.99
CA SER A 65 27.10 1.56 5.82
C SER A 65 27.07 1.88 7.32
N GLN A 66 27.66 3.00 7.75
CA GLN A 66 27.59 3.42 9.17
C GLN A 66 26.17 3.77 9.58
N ILE A 67 25.44 4.53 8.76
CA ILE A 67 24.05 4.89 9.04
C ILE A 67 23.16 3.65 9.11
N SER A 68 23.37 2.65 8.25
CA SER A 68 22.58 1.41 8.32
C SER A 68 22.75 0.68 9.66
N GLN A 69 23.96 0.70 10.25
CA GLN A 69 24.20 0.13 11.58
C GLN A 69 23.55 0.90 12.73
N ASN A 70 23.19 2.17 12.51
CA ASN A 70 22.50 3.00 13.50
C ASN A 70 20.97 2.85 13.44
N ASN A 71 20.44 2.04 12.53
CA ASN A 71 18.99 1.84 12.37
C ASN A 71 18.55 0.51 12.97
N PHE A 72 17.41 0.53 13.68
CA PHE A 72 16.73 -0.69 14.08
C PHE A 72 15.90 -1.23 12.90
N SER A 73 16.12 -2.48 12.52
CA SER A 73 15.47 -3.08 11.35
C SER A 73 14.95 -4.49 11.65
N ILE A 74 13.98 -4.91 10.84
CA ILE A 74 13.41 -6.28 10.88
C ILE A 74 14.42 -7.35 10.46
N ASP A 75 15.43 -6.98 9.68
CA ASP A 75 16.48 -7.91 9.23
C ASP A 75 17.40 -8.31 10.39
N HIS A 76 17.43 -7.50 11.46
CA HIS A 76 18.24 -7.75 12.64
C HIS A 76 17.42 -8.11 13.88
N ASN A 77 16.14 -7.75 13.94
CA ASN A 77 15.37 -7.80 15.17
C ASN A 77 13.90 -8.19 14.98
N PHE A 78 13.28 -8.64 16.06
CA PHE A 78 11.82 -8.70 16.17
C PHE A 78 11.22 -7.30 16.30
N TYR A 79 10.20 -6.98 15.48
CA TYR A 79 9.66 -5.62 15.37
C TYR A 79 8.12 -5.60 15.47
N PRO A 80 7.52 -5.72 16.67
CA PRO A 80 6.08 -5.92 16.85
C PRO A 80 5.24 -4.63 16.74
N LEU A 81 5.33 -3.91 15.61
CA LEU A 81 4.46 -2.75 15.37
C LEU A 81 3.08 -3.20 14.90
N GLY A 82 2.06 -2.96 15.75
CA GLY A 82 0.66 -3.14 15.40
C GLY A 82 0.27 -2.33 14.16
N SER A 83 -0.66 -2.85 13.36
CA SER A 83 -1.09 -2.26 12.07
C SER A 83 0.00 -2.14 10.97
N CYS A 84 1.26 -2.47 11.24
CA CYS A 84 2.35 -2.39 10.25
C CYS A 84 2.71 -3.72 9.59
N THR A 85 2.39 -4.86 10.23
CA THR A 85 2.73 -6.21 9.74
C THR A 85 4.21 -6.32 9.37
N MET A 86 5.10 -6.16 10.35
CA MET A 86 6.56 -6.21 10.17
C MET A 86 7.06 -7.65 9.95
N LYS A 87 6.61 -8.27 8.86
CA LYS A 87 7.00 -9.63 8.46
C LYS A 87 8.35 -9.60 7.73
N TYR A 88 8.98 -10.77 7.64
CA TYR A 88 10.16 -10.95 6.80
C TYR A 88 9.89 -10.50 5.36
N ASN A 89 10.85 -9.78 4.78
CA ASN A 89 10.88 -9.43 3.35
C ASN A 89 11.83 -10.41 2.62
N PRO A 90 11.30 -11.43 1.91
CA PRO A 90 12.14 -12.41 1.24
C PRO A 90 13.13 -11.78 0.26
N LYS A 91 14.42 -12.07 0.41
CA LYS A 91 15.46 -11.56 -0.51
C LYS A 91 15.26 -12.05 -1.95
N LEU A 92 14.60 -13.21 -2.12
CA LEU A 92 14.11 -13.68 -3.41
C LEU A 92 13.26 -12.62 -4.12
N ASN A 93 12.38 -11.93 -3.41
CA ASN A 93 11.49 -10.93 -4.00
C ASN A 93 12.28 -9.74 -4.55
N ASP A 94 13.34 -9.33 -3.85
CA ASP A 94 14.27 -8.30 -4.34
C ASP A 94 15.03 -8.78 -5.58
N SER A 95 15.52 -10.03 -5.59
CA SER A 95 16.19 -10.61 -6.76
C SER A 95 15.28 -10.67 -7.99
N VAL A 96 14.00 -11.03 -7.81
CA VAL A 96 13.02 -11.05 -8.91
C VAL A 96 12.74 -9.63 -9.39
N ALA A 97 12.50 -8.66 -8.48
CA ALA A 97 12.26 -7.27 -8.87
C ALA A 97 13.46 -6.60 -9.57
N ALA A 98 14.69 -7.05 -9.29
CA ALA A 98 15.92 -6.56 -9.90
C ALA A 98 16.25 -7.19 -11.26
N MET A 99 15.46 -8.16 -11.74
CA MET A 99 15.72 -8.77 -13.05
C MET A 99 15.67 -7.70 -14.16
N PRO A 100 16.62 -7.67 -15.12
CA PRO A 100 16.69 -6.63 -16.15
C PRO A 100 15.39 -6.46 -16.96
N GLY A 101 14.68 -7.55 -17.23
CA GLY A 101 13.38 -7.52 -17.91
C GLY A 101 12.25 -6.82 -17.13
N PHE A 102 12.46 -6.47 -15.87
CA PHE A 102 11.55 -5.69 -15.04
C PHE A 102 12.15 -4.36 -14.57
N ALA A 103 13.44 -4.33 -14.23
CA ALA A 103 14.09 -3.14 -13.69
C ALA A 103 14.49 -2.13 -14.78
N SER A 104 14.72 -2.58 -16.01
CA SER A 104 15.22 -1.75 -17.11
C SER A 104 14.15 -1.46 -18.18
N ILE A 105 12.87 -1.53 -17.83
CA ILE A 105 11.76 -1.21 -18.73
C ILE A 105 11.37 0.27 -18.58
N HIS A 106 11.11 0.93 -19.70
CA HIS A 106 10.54 2.27 -19.68
C HIS A 106 9.01 2.18 -19.61
N PRO A 107 8.32 2.92 -18.72
CA PRO A 107 6.88 2.79 -18.54
C PRO A 107 6.05 3.20 -19.76
N LEU A 108 6.63 3.93 -20.73
CA LEU A 108 6.01 4.28 -22.01
C LEU A 108 6.49 3.44 -23.20
N GLN A 109 7.28 2.39 -22.99
CA GLN A 109 7.58 1.43 -24.06
C GLN A 109 6.29 0.81 -24.60
N ASP A 110 6.31 0.49 -25.90
CA ASP A 110 5.20 -0.15 -26.60
C ASP A 110 4.82 -1.46 -25.92
N ASP A 111 3.51 -1.70 -25.74
CA ASP A 111 2.99 -2.87 -25.02
C ASP A 111 3.51 -4.19 -25.61
N SER A 112 3.76 -4.27 -26.93
CA SER A 112 4.33 -5.47 -27.57
C SER A 112 5.71 -5.86 -27.06
N THR A 113 6.47 -4.90 -26.52
CA THR A 113 7.83 -5.11 -26.01
C THR A 113 7.89 -5.45 -24.51
N VAL A 114 6.76 -5.29 -23.80
CA VAL A 114 6.69 -5.43 -22.33
C VAL A 114 5.59 -6.40 -21.86
N GLN A 115 5.18 -7.34 -22.71
CA GLN A 115 4.12 -8.32 -22.40
C GLN A 115 4.35 -9.09 -21.09
N GLY A 116 5.60 -9.42 -20.75
CA GLY A 116 5.92 -10.08 -19.47
C GLY A 116 5.60 -9.21 -18.25
N ALA A 117 5.90 -7.91 -18.31
CA ALA A 117 5.58 -6.96 -17.24
C ALA A 117 4.07 -6.75 -17.11
N LEU A 118 3.36 -6.60 -18.24
CA LEU A 118 1.90 -6.45 -18.25
C LEU A 118 1.21 -7.72 -17.73
N LYS A 119 1.71 -8.90 -18.07
CA LYS A 119 1.22 -10.16 -17.52
C LYS A 119 1.34 -10.20 -15.99
N ILE A 120 2.48 -9.78 -15.42
CA ILE A 120 2.63 -9.71 -13.96
C ILE A 120 1.60 -8.76 -13.33
N ILE A 121 1.40 -7.57 -13.91
CA ILE A 121 0.40 -6.61 -13.42
C ILE A 121 -0.99 -7.25 -13.46
N TRP A 122 -1.35 -7.89 -14.57
CA TRP A 122 -2.63 -8.57 -14.71
C TRP A 122 -2.78 -9.74 -13.72
N GLU A 123 -1.74 -10.57 -13.53
CA GLU A 123 -1.76 -11.69 -12.58
C GLU A 123 -1.92 -11.19 -11.14
N VAL A 124 -1.24 -10.11 -10.73
CA VAL A 124 -1.42 -9.50 -9.41
C VAL A 124 -2.85 -8.97 -9.24
N GLN A 125 -3.43 -8.33 -10.25
CA GLN A 125 -4.85 -7.94 -10.22
C GLN A 125 -5.76 -9.16 -10.00
N GLN A 126 -5.52 -10.27 -10.71
CA GLN A 126 -6.34 -11.48 -10.57
C GLN A 126 -6.16 -12.14 -9.20
N TYR A 127 -4.94 -12.19 -8.67
CA TYR A 127 -4.69 -12.74 -7.34
C TYR A 127 -5.36 -11.93 -6.26
N LEU A 128 -5.30 -10.60 -6.33
CA LEU A 128 -5.98 -9.73 -5.36
C LEU A 128 -7.51 -9.82 -5.47
N ASN A 129 -8.05 -9.93 -6.69
CA ASN A 129 -9.47 -10.23 -6.91
C ASN A 129 -9.87 -11.55 -6.23
N GLU A 130 -9.12 -12.64 -6.47
CA GLU A 130 -9.43 -13.96 -5.92
C GLU A 130 -9.31 -14.01 -4.40
N ILE A 131 -8.23 -13.44 -3.84
CA ILE A 131 -7.98 -13.39 -2.39
C ILE A 131 -9.10 -12.65 -1.65
N ASN A 132 -9.66 -11.61 -2.27
CA ASN A 132 -10.66 -10.76 -1.63
C ASN A 132 -12.11 -11.06 -2.08
N GLY A 133 -12.31 -11.91 -3.10
CA GLY A 133 -13.64 -12.18 -3.67
C GLY A 133 -14.24 -10.99 -4.40
N MET A 134 -13.43 -10.27 -5.17
CA MET A 134 -13.79 -9.00 -5.82
C MET A 134 -13.73 -9.08 -7.35
N ALA A 135 -14.35 -8.10 -8.02
CA ALA A 135 -14.56 -8.11 -9.47
C ALA A 135 -13.40 -7.50 -10.26
N GLY A 136 -12.74 -6.47 -9.73
CA GLY A 136 -11.67 -5.76 -10.44
C GLY A 136 -10.66 -5.12 -9.48
N THR A 137 -9.44 -4.93 -9.96
CA THR A 137 -8.36 -4.30 -9.19
C THR A 137 -7.61 -3.30 -10.06
N CYS A 138 -7.30 -2.14 -9.49
CA CYS A 138 -6.31 -1.20 -10.04
C CYS A 138 -5.10 -1.12 -9.13
N LEU A 139 -3.90 -1.29 -9.70
CA LEU A 139 -2.62 -1.30 -8.97
C LEU A 139 -1.92 0.07 -8.95
N SER A 140 -2.49 1.08 -9.63
CA SER A 140 -1.86 2.40 -9.75
C SER A 140 -1.70 3.20 -8.45
N PRO A 141 -2.56 3.07 -7.42
CA PRO A 141 -2.37 3.85 -6.19
C PRO A 141 -1.09 3.43 -5.43
N MET A 142 -0.35 4.42 -4.96
CA MET A 142 1.04 4.28 -4.53
C MET A 142 1.22 3.89 -3.06
N ALA A 143 0.16 4.02 -2.25
CA ALA A 143 0.16 3.70 -0.82
C ALA A 143 -1.26 3.45 -0.32
N GLY A 144 -1.42 2.93 0.92
CA GLY A 144 -2.74 2.61 1.48
C GLY A 144 -3.70 3.80 1.49
N ALA A 145 -3.26 4.95 1.99
CA ALA A 145 -4.05 6.19 2.00
C ALA A 145 -4.42 6.70 0.59
N ASP A 146 -3.58 6.44 -0.41
CA ASP A 146 -3.89 6.74 -1.82
C ASP A 146 -4.98 5.81 -2.36
N GLY A 147 -4.97 4.53 -1.92
CA GLY A 147 -6.06 3.58 -2.17
C GLY A 147 -7.37 3.90 -1.43
N GLU A 148 -7.29 4.47 -0.23
CA GLU A 148 -8.45 5.04 0.49
C GLU A 148 -9.08 6.20 -0.27
N LEU A 149 -8.26 7.17 -0.68
CA LEU A 149 -8.72 8.29 -1.50
C LEU A 149 -9.36 7.78 -2.80
N ALA A 150 -8.71 6.84 -3.50
CA ALA A 150 -9.26 6.23 -4.72
C ALA A 150 -10.62 5.58 -4.46
N GLY A 151 -10.76 4.74 -3.42
CA GLY A 151 -12.03 4.09 -3.12
C GLY A 151 -13.14 5.07 -2.71
N MET A 152 -12.81 6.16 -2.02
CA MET A 152 -13.77 7.22 -1.69
C MET A 152 -14.19 8.01 -2.93
N LEU A 153 -13.26 8.36 -3.83
CA LEU A 153 -13.59 8.97 -5.12
C LEU A 153 -14.46 8.06 -5.98
N MET A 154 -14.23 6.74 -5.96
CA MET A 154 -15.08 5.75 -6.61
C MET A 154 -16.50 5.73 -6.02
N ALA A 155 -16.62 5.73 -4.69
CA ALA A 155 -17.92 5.80 -4.01
C ALA A 155 -18.68 7.09 -4.36
N ARG A 156 -17.97 8.22 -4.43
CA ARG A 156 -18.55 9.51 -4.84
C ARG A 156 -19.03 9.48 -6.29
N ALA A 157 -18.22 8.97 -7.21
CA ALA A 157 -18.59 8.84 -8.62
C ALA A 157 -19.82 7.94 -8.79
N TYR A 158 -19.89 6.83 -8.03
CA TYR A 158 -21.03 5.93 -7.99
C TYR A 158 -22.33 6.63 -7.58
N HIS A 159 -22.32 7.44 -6.53
CA HIS A 159 -23.52 8.17 -6.08
C HIS A 159 -23.93 9.27 -7.05
N LEU A 160 -22.96 10.03 -7.58
CA LEU A 160 -23.22 11.11 -8.53
C LEU A 160 -23.80 10.60 -9.85
N GLU A 161 -23.30 9.47 -10.37
CA GLU A 161 -23.80 8.87 -11.61
C GLU A 161 -25.27 8.44 -11.50
N ARG A 162 -25.69 8.03 -10.30
CA ARG A 162 -27.07 7.67 -9.98
C ARG A 162 -27.96 8.88 -9.66
N GLY A 163 -27.43 10.09 -9.79
CA GLY A 163 -28.14 11.34 -9.48
C GLY A 163 -28.30 11.62 -7.98
N ASP A 164 -27.60 10.89 -7.11
CA ASP A 164 -27.76 10.96 -5.66
C ASP A 164 -26.71 11.88 -5.00
N ALA A 165 -26.73 13.16 -5.37
CA ALA A 165 -25.75 14.15 -4.90
C ALA A 165 -25.88 14.54 -3.42
N LYS A 166 -26.95 14.10 -2.74
CA LYS A 166 -27.15 14.31 -1.30
C LYS A 166 -26.33 13.35 -0.43
N ARG A 167 -25.87 12.22 -0.99
CA ARG A 167 -25.03 11.25 -0.29
C ARG A 167 -23.63 11.80 -0.03
N LYS A 168 -23.43 12.38 1.15
CA LYS A 168 -22.21 13.08 1.56
C LYS A 168 -21.61 12.60 2.87
N VAL A 169 -22.33 11.83 3.67
CA VAL A 169 -21.86 11.38 4.99
C VAL A 169 -21.17 10.02 4.89
N VAL A 170 -19.94 9.93 5.36
CA VAL A 170 -19.23 8.66 5.55
C VAL A 170 -19.10 8.37 7.04
N LEU A 171 -19.60 7.20 7.45
CA LEU A 171 -19.43 6.69 8.80
C LEU A 171 -18.03 6.09 8.95
N ILE A 172 -17.37 6.39 10.07
CA ILE A 172 -16.03 5.88 10.38
C ILE A 172 -15.99 5.47 11.85
N PRO A 173 -15.60 4.23 12.19
CA PRO A 173 -15.43 3.79 13.57
C PRO A 173 -14.48 4.70 14.36
N ASP A 174 -14.74 4.89 15.65
CA ASP A 174 -13.87 5.62 16.58
C ASP A 174 -12.44 5.03 16.67
N SER A 175 -12.31 3.74 16.41
CA SER A 175 -11.06 3.00 16.39
C SER A 175 -10.30 3.09 15.06
N ALA A 176 -10.89 3.68 14.00
CA ALA A 176 -10.29 3.69 12.68
C ALA A 176 -8.92 4.39 12.63
N HIS A 177 -8.07 3.99 11.68
CA HIS A 177 -6.82 4.68 11.43
C HIS A 177 -7.08 6.12 10.95
N GLY A 178 -6.23 7.08 11.36
CA GLY A 178 -6.43 8.50 11.07
C GLY A 178 -6.41 8.89 9.59
N THR A 179 -5.94 7.99 8.70
CA THR A 179 -6.03 8.19 7.25
C THR A 179 -7.47 8.08 6.74
N ASN A 180 -8.31 7.22 7.32
CA ASN A 180 -9.69 7.03 6.88
C ASN A 180 -10.50 8.35 6.85
N PRO A 181 -10.59 9.12 7.96
CA PRO A 181 -11.30 10.40 7.94
C PRO A 181 -10.62 11.43 7.02
N ALA A 182 -9.29 11.46 6.97
CA ALA A 182 -8.56 12.37 6.10
C ALA A 182 -8.85 12.12 4.61
N SER A 183 -8.85 10.85 4.19
CA SER A 183 -9.15 10.41 2.83
C SER A 183 -10.60 10.69 2.43
N ALA A 184 -11.55 10.44 3.34
CA ALA A 184 -12.98 10.75 3.11
C ALA A 184 -13.20 12.26 2.92
N VAL A 185 -12.62 13.10 3.78
CA VAL A 185 -12.69 14.57 3.65
C VAL A 185 -12.03 15.04 2.36
N MET A 186 -10.86 14.50 2.01
CA MET A 186 -10.17 14.84 0.77
C MET A 186 -10.98 14.47 -0.49
N ALA A 187 -11.77 13.39 -0.42
CA ALA A 187 -12.71 13.02 -1.49
C ALA A 187 -13.97 13.92 -1.55
N GLY A 188 -14.19 14.78 -0.54
CA GLY A 188 -15.29 15.72 -0.46
C GLY A 188 -16.50 15.23 0.33
N PHE A 189 -16.31 14.26 1.23
CA PHE A 189 -17.35 13.79 2.15
C PHE A 189 -17.28 14.46 3.52
N ASP A 190 -18.41 14.51 4.20
CA ASP A 190 -18.52 14.80 5.62
C ASP A 190 -18.31 13.49 6.41
N VAL A 191 -17.58 13.56 7.52
CA VAL A 191 -17.27 12.39 8.34
C VAL A 191 -18.08 12.42 9.63
N LYS A 192 -18.71 11.28 9.96
CA LYS A 192 -19.36 11.06 11.25
C LYS A 192 -18.76 9.84 11.94
N THR A 193 -18.36 10.00 13.19
CA THR A 193 -17.82 8.92 14.00
C THR A 193 -18.92 7.93 14.39
N LEU A 194 -18.62 6.64 14.28
CA LEU A 194 -19.44 5.52 14.73
C LEU A 194 -18.77 4.89 15.96
N PRO A 195 -19.44 4.83 17.13
CA PRO A 195 -18.81 4.29 18.33
C PRO A 195 -18.70 2.76 18.28
N SER A 196 -17.72 2.23 19.01
CA SER A 196 -17.67 0.80 19.35
C SER A 196 -18.58 0.44 20.53
N ASP A 197 -19.06 -0.80 20.56
CA ASP A 197 -19.78 -1.38 21.70
C ASP A 197 -18.84 -1.73 22.86
N ALA A 198 -19.40 -2.21 23.98
CA ALA A 198 -18.62 -2.57 25.16
C ALA A 198 -17.61 -3.73 24.94
N ASN A 199 -17.72 -4.48 23.84
CA ASN A 199 -16.83 -5.58 23.48
C ASN A 199 -15.87 -5.19 22.34
N GLY A 200 -15.86 -3.92 21.91
CA GLY A 200 -14.98 -3.43 20.84
C GLY A 200 -15.46 -3.77 19.42
N ASN A 201 -16.70 -4.23 19.25
CA ASN A 201 -17.35 -4.38 17.94
C ASN A 201 -18.00 -3.07 17.51
N THR A 202 -18.55 -3.02 16.30
CA THR A 202 -19.43 -1.92 15.87
C THR A 202 -20.73 -1.90 16.68
N ASP A 203 -21.08 -0.75 17.24
CA ASP A 203 -22.39 -0.54 17.88
C ASP A 203 -23.51 -0.50 16.82
N LEU A 204 -24.33 -1.56 16.78
CA LEU A 204 -25.43 -1.70 15.83
C LEU A 204 -26.55 -0.70 16.04
N ASP A 205 -26.82 -0.28 17.27
CA ASP A 205 -27.88 0.69 17.56
C ASP A 205 -27.45 2.09 17.13
N ALA A 206 -26.20 2.46 17.42
CA ALA A 206 -25.60 3.69 16.92
C ALA A 206 -25.50 3.72 15.39
N LEU A 207 -25.22 2.57 14.77
CA LEU A 207 -25.22 2.43 13.30
C LEU A 207 -26.61 2.69 12.73
N ARG A 208 -27.65 2.02 13.24
CA ARG A 208 -29.04 2.20 12.78
C ARG A 208 -29.52 3.63 12.95
N GLN A 209 -29.17 4.28 14.07
CA GLN A 209 -29.50 5.69 14.31
C GLN A 209 -28.74 6.67 13.39
N SER A 210 -27.62 6.23 12.82
CA SER A 210 -26.80 7.03 11.91
C SER A 210 -27.18 6.88 10.44
N ILE A 211 -28.13 5.99 10.13
CA ILE A 211 -28.63 5.83 8.77
C ILE A 211 -29.53 7.01 8.41
N GLY A 212 -29.12 7.74 7.39
CA GLY A 212 -29.87 8.85 6.80
C GLY A 212 -29.87 8.78 5.28
N ASP A 213 -30.72 9.60 4.68
CA ASP A 213 -30.83 9.78 3.23
C ASP A 213 -29.54 10.33 2.58
N ASP A 214 -28.65 10.89 3.39
CA ASP A 214 -27.37 11.49 3.03
C ASP A 214 -26.17 10.53 3.23
N LEU A 215 -26.41 9.28 3.63
CA LEU A 215 -25.35 8.30 3.84
C LEU A 215 -24.67 7.91 2.51
N ALA A 216 -23.41 8.29 2.35
CA ALA A 216 -22.56 7.86 1.27
C ALA A 216 -21.94 6.47 1.53
N GLY A 217 -21.55 6.18 2.76
CA GLY A 217 -20.92 4.89 3.04
C GLY A 217 -20.36 4.73 4.44
N LEU A 218 -19.63 3.63 4.62
CA LEU A 218 -18.90 3.26 5.83
C LEU A 218 -17.47 2.91 5.45
N MET A 219 -16.48 3.44 6.14
CA MET A 219 -15.10 2.94 6.08
C MET A 219 -14.80 2.14 7.35
N ILE A 220 -14.47 0.86 7.21
CA ILE A 220 -14.19 -0.03 8.35
C ILE A 220 -12.99 -0.93 8.07
N THR A 221 -12.18 -1.17 9.10
CA THR A 221 -11.05 -2.11 9.05
C THR A 221 -11.50 -3.46 9.60
N LEU A 222 -11.20 -4.56 8.90
CA LEU A 222 -11.48 -5.92 9.40
C LEU A 222 -10.23 -6.82 9.30
N PRO A 223 -9.77 -7.43 10.40
CA PRO A 223 -10.10 -7.14 11.81
C PRO A 223 -9.94 -5.66 12.16
N SER A 224 -10.63 -5.19 13.20
CA SER A 224 -10.53 -3.79 13.65
C SER A 224 -9.10 -3.43 14.05
N THR A 225 -8.82 -2.16 14.27
CA THR A 225 -7.50 -1.70 14.72
C THR A 225 -7.14 -2.21 16.13
N LEU A 226 -8.14 -2.70 16.88
CA LEU A 226 -7.98 -3.41 18.15
C LEU A 226 -7.53 -4.87 17.97
N GLY A 227 -7.47 -5.37 16.73
CA GLY A 227 -7.15 -6.77 16.43
C GLY A 227 -8.32 -7.73 16.62
N LEU A 228 -9.54 -7.22 16.78
CA LEU A 228 -10.75 -8.01 16.99
C LEU A 228 -11.49 -8.25 15.67
N PHE A 229 -12.01 -9.46 15.50
CA PHE A 229 -12.93 -9.77 14.41
C PHE A 229 -14.34 -9.35 14.84
N ASP A 230 -14.89 -8.33 14.19
CA ASP A 230 -16.23 -7.82 14.51
C ASP A 230 -17.28 -8.91 14.25
N THR A 231 -17.93 -9.39 15.31
CA THR A 231 -18.91 -10.48 15.23
C THR A 231 -20.20 -10.07 14.53
N ASN A 232 -20.44 -8.76 14.37
CA ASN A 232 -21.63 -8.19 13.76
C ASN A 232 -21.40 -7.82 12.29
N ILE A 233 -20.22 -8.10 11.71
CA ILE A 233 -19.81 -7.56 10.41
C ILE A 233 -20.82 -7.79 9.27
N LEU A 234 -21.46 -8.96 9.20
CA LEU A 234 -22.46 -9.25 8.17
C LEU A 234 -23.70 -8.37 8.30
N GLU A 235 -24.13 -8.09 9.53
CA GLU A 235 -25.26 -7.20 9.78
C GLU A 235 -24.88 -5.73 9.52
N VAL A 236 -23.66 -5.33 9.91
CA VAL A 236 -23.12 -3.99 9.64
C VAL A 236 -23.10 -3.70 8.14
N THR A 237 -22.53 -4.59 7.32
CA THR A 237 -22.46 -4.38 5.88
C THR A 237 -23.84 -4.42 5.23
N GLN A 238 -24.73 -5.30 5.71
CA GLN A 238 -26.11 -5.36 5.23
C GLN A 238 -26.87 -4.06 5.49
N ILE A 239 -26.84 -3.53 6.72
CA ILE A 239 -27.52 -2.27 7.11
C ILE A 239 -27.05 -1.11 6.22
N VAL A 240 -25.74 -0.96 6.02
CA VAL A 240 -25.18 0.14 5.20
C VAL A 240 -25.61 -0.01 3.74
N ARG A 241 -25.59 -1.23 3.20
CA ARG A 241 -25.95 -1.50 1.80
C ARG A 241 -27.44 -1.33 1.54
N ASP A 242 -28.30 -1.76 2.46
CA ASP A 242 -29.76 -1.57 2.36
C ASP A 242 -30.14 -0.09 2.39
N ALA A 243 -29.39 0.72 3.13
CA ALA A 243 -29.49 2.17 3.09
C ALA A 243 -28.96 2.80 1.79
N GLY A 244 -28.37 2.02 0.89
CA GLY A 244 -27.76 2.45 -0.38
C GLY A 244 -26.32 2.95 -0.27
N GLY A 245 -25.70 2.84 0.89
CA GLY A 245 -24.30 3.22 1.11
C GLY A 245 -23.31 2.29 0.42
N ILE A 246 -22.06 2.75 0.35
CA ILE A 246 -20.89 1.97 -0.04
C ILE A 246 -20.16 1.48 1.21
N VAL A 247 -19.80 0.20 1.27
CA VAL A 247 -18.96 -0.37 2.32
C VAL A 247 -17.52 -0.42 1.83
N TYR A 248 -16.67 0.42 2.41
CA TYR A 248 -15.23 0.47 2.16
C TYR A 248 -14.47 -0.32 3.23
N GLY A 249 -13.59 -1.20 2.78
CA GLY A 249 -12.71 -2.01 3.60
C GLY A 249 -11.28 -1.48 3.63
N ASP A 250 -10.84 -1.06 4.80
CA ASP A 250 -9.42 -0.84 5.05
C ASP A 250 -8.73 -2.21 5.21
N GLY A 251 -7.93 -2.59 4.21
CA GLY A 251 -7.22 -3.86 4.17
C GLY A 251 -5.82 -3.83 4.80
N ALA A 252 -5.51 -2.84 5.63
CA ALA A 252 -4.26 -2.83 6.40
C ALA A 252 -4.08 -4.09 7.26
N ASN A 253 -5.17 -4.67 7.75
CA ASN A 253 -5.19 -5.86 8.60
C ASN A 253 -5.50 -7.16 7.82
N LEU A 254 -5.48 -7.12 6.48
CA LEU A 254 -5.80 -8.27 5.63
C LEU A 254 -4.97 -9.52 5.94
N ASN A 255 -3.77 -9.35 6.51
CA ASN A 255 -2.89 -10.43 6.92
C ASN A 255 -3.57 -11.48 7.81
N ALA A 256 -4.56 -11.09 8.62
CA ALA A 256 -5.29 -11.98 9.53
C ALA A 256 -6.43 -12.78 8.84
N LEU A 257 -6.76 -12.47 7.58
CA LEU A 257 -7.92 -13.04 6.86
C LEU A 257 -7.52 -13.86 5.63
N LEU A 258 -6.27 -13.74 5.16
CA LEU A 258 -5.80 -14.38 3.94
C LEU A 258 -6.13 -15.89 3.91
N GLY A 259 -6.82 -16.33 2.85
CA GLY A 259 -7.17 -17.73 2.63
C GLY A 259 -8.22 -18.29 3.61
N ARG A 260 -8.82 -17.46 4.48
CA ARG A 260 -9.83 -17.84 5.46
C ARG A 260 -11.22 -17.30 5.12
N VAL A 261 -11.29 -16.03 4.74
CA VAL A 261 -12.52 -15.34 4.38
C VAL A 261 -12.21 -14.34 3.27
N LYS A 262 -13.16 -14.17 2.36
CA LYS A 262 -13.10 -13.15 1.31
C LYS A 262 -13.96 -11.97 1.74
N LEU A 263 -13.37 -10.77 1.81
CA LEU A 263 -14.10 -9.57 2.22
C LEU A 263 -15.29 -9.25 1.29
N GLY A 264 -15.21 -9.57 -0.01
CA GLY A 264 -16.34 -9.44 -0.94
C GLY A 264 -17.54 -10.30 -0.56
N GLU A 265 -17.31 -11.48 0.03
CA GLU A 265 -18.38 -12.35 0.54
C GLU A 265 -19.01 -11.81 1.84
N LEU A 266 -18.29 -10.94 2.56
CA LEU A 266 -18.80 -10.23 3.74
C LEU A 266 -19.57 -8.94 3.39
N GLY A 267 -19.73 -8.64 2.10
CA GLY A 267 -20.53 -7.50 1.64
C GLY A 267 -19.73 -6.21 1.44
N PHE A 268 -18.40 -6.23 1.48
CA PHE A 268 -17.59 -5.06 1.11
C PHE A 268 -17.76 -4.73 -0.37
N ASP A 269 -17.79 -3.43 -0.72
CA ASP A 269 -17.94 -2.95 -2.10
C ASP A 269 -16.60 -2.53 -2.71
N VAL A 270 -15.66 -2.06 -1.89
CA VAL A 270 -14.30 -1.67 -2.29
C VAL A 270 -13.35 -1.86 -1.11
N ILE A 271 -12.12 -2.27 -1.41
CA ILE A 271 -11.06 -2.51 -0.42
C ILE A 271 -9.79 -1.86 -0.95
N HIS A 272 -8.94 -1.31 -0.09
CA HIS A 272 -7.52 -1.17 -0.44
C HIS A 272 -6.68 -2.25 0.23
N SER A 273 -5.52 -2.59 -0.34
CA SER A 273 -4.54 -3.43 0.32
C SER A 273 -3.18 -2.76 0.42
N ASN A 274 -2.45 -2.95 1.52
CA ASN A 274 -1.07 -2.51 1.65
C ASN A 274 -0.10 -3.63 1.25
N LEU A 275 0.49 -3.57 0.05
CA LEU A 275 1.45 -4.61 -0.38
C LEU A 275 2.74 -4.61 0.45
N HIS A 276 3.11 -3.46 1.02
CA HIS A 276 4.22 -3.25 1.95
C HIS A 276 3.92 -3.68 3.39
N LYS A 277 2.72 -4.20 3.66
CA LYS A 277 2.38 -4.85 4.93
C LYS A 277 2.12 -6.34 4.66
N THR A 278 1.01 -6.63 3.99
CA THR A 278 0.46 -7.98 3.84
C THR A 278 1.28 -8.84 2.87
N PHE A 279 1.86 -8.25 1.82
CA PHE A 279 2.49 -8.97 0.71
C PHE A 279 4.02 -8.79 0.64
N SER A 280 4.65 -8.59 1.80
CA SER A 280 6.10 -8.69 2.03
C SER A 280 7.00 -7.69 1.30
N THR A 281 6.44 -6.63 0.70
CA THR A 281 7.28 -5.53 0.21
C THR A 281 7.98 -4.83 1.39
N PRO A 282 9.29 -4.48 1.28
CA PRO A 282 10.00 -3.80 2.35
C PRO A 282 9.36 -2.48 2.76
N HIS A 283 9.31 -2.22 4.07
CA HIS A 283 8.82 -0.94 4.61
C HIS A 283 9.76 0.24 4.31
N GLY A 284 11.05 -0.02 4.04
CA GLY A 284 12.01 0.97 3.57
C GLY A 284 12.25 2.17 4.49
N GLY A 285 11.94 2.07 5.78
CA GLY A 285 12.01 3.20 6.71
C GLY A 285 10.90 4.25 6.53
N GLY A 286 9.83 3.92 5.79
CA GLY A 286 8.69 4.81 5.54
C GLY A 286 8.09 4.70 4.13
N GLY A 287 8.74 3.99 3.21
CA GLY A 287 8.26 3.72 1.86
C GLY A 287 9.40 3.23 0.95
N PRO A 288 9.12 2.92 -0.33
CA PRO A 288 7.83 3.07 -1.01
C PRO A 288 6.82 1.97 -0.66
N GLY A 289 5.55 2.21 -1.00
CA GLY A 289 4.45 1.25 -0.85
C GLY A 289 3.78 0.90 -2.19
N ALA A 290 2.64 0.25 -2.09
CA ALA A 290 1.63 0.15 -3.14
C ALA A 290 0.29 -0.09 -2.41
N GLY A 291 -0.75 0.61 -2.86
CA GLY A 291 -2.07 0.61 -2.26
C GLY A 291 -3.17 0.20 -3.22
N PRO A 292 -3.09 -0.97 -3.89
CA PRO A 292 -4.08 -1.38 -4.87
C PRO A 292 -5.49 -1.28 -4.33
N VAL A 293 -6.38 -0.73 -5.16
CA VAL A 293 -7.82 -0.62 -4.88
C VAL A 293 -8.55 -1.74 -5.61
N ILE A 294 -9.34 -2.49 -4.86
CA ILE A 294 -9.94 -3.77 -5.21
C ILE A 294 -11.45 -3.59 -5.07
N ALA A 295 -12.17 -3.61 -6.18
CA ALA A 295 -13.58 -3.24 -6.25
C ALA A 295 -14.47 -4.44 -6.53
N GLY A 296 -15.58 -4.50 -5.82
CA GLY A 296 -16.70 -5.40 -6.11
C GLY A 296 -17.51 -4.92 -7.31
N PRO A 297 -18.54 -5.68 -7.71
CA PRO A 297 -19.31 -5.42 -8.93
C PRO A 297 -19.98 -4.03 -8.97
N ARG A 298 -20.34 -3.45 -7.82
CA ARG A 298 -20.95 -2.11 -7.75
C ARG A 298 -19.98 -0.99 -8.16
N LEU A 299 -18.67 -1.23 -8.01
CA LEU A 299 -17.65 -0.19 -8.13
C LEU A 299 -16.57 -0.47 -9.18
N SER A 300 -16.51 -1.67 -9.77
CA SER A 300 -15.46 -2.05 -10.72
C SER A 300 -15.35 -1.12 -11.93
N ASP A 301 -16.46 -0.60 -12.43
CA ASP A 301 -16.47 0.33 -13.57
C ASP A 301 -15.84 1.69 -13.24
N TYR A 302 -15.78 2.05 -11.95
CA TYR A 302 -15.26 3.32 -11.45
C TYR A 302 -13.78 3.25 -11.08
N LEU A 303 -13.13 2.09 -11.18
CA LEU A 303 -11.72 1.91 -10.86
C LEU A 303 -10.83 3.00 -11.50
N PRO A 304 -9.72 3.40 -10.85
CA PRO A 304 -8.73 4.27 -11.48
C PRO A 304 -8.12 3.66 -12.75
N THR A 305 -7.45 4.50 -13.54
CA THR A 305 -6.71 4.09 -14.74
C THR A 305 -5.19 4.29 -14.56
N PRO A 306 -4.34 3.43 -15.15
CA PRO A 306 -4.68 2.26 -15.98
C PRO A 306 -4.95 0.99 -15.17
N VAL A 307 -5.75 0.10 -15.75
CA VAL A 307 -5.78 -1.33 -15.42
C VAL A 307 -5.14 -2.11 -16.57
N VAL A 308 -4.70 -3.34 -16.32
CA VAL A 308 -4.27 -4.25 -17.40
C VAL A 308 -5.34 -5.28 -17.68
N VAL A 309 -5.62 -5.53 -18.96
CA VAL A 309 -6.61 -6.50 -19.44
C VAL A 309 -5.93 -7.56 -20.30
N ARG A 310 -6.52 -8.75 -20.35
CA ARG A 310 -6.06 -9.88 -21.17
C ARG A 310 -7.05 -10.13 -22.31
N HIS A 311 -6.52 -10.29 -23.51
CA HIS A 311 -7.26 -10.64 -24.73
C HIS A 311 -6.64 -11.89 -25.35
N LEU A 312 -7.39 -12.57 -26.21
CA LEU A 312 -6.88 -13.66 -27.03
C LEU A 312 -6.81 -13.19 -28.48
N ASP A 313 -5.63 -13.26 -29.08
CA ASP A 313 -5.41 -13.00 -30.50
C ASP A 313 -4.71 -14.21 -31.14
N GLY A 314 -5.35 -14.83 -32.13
CA GLY A 314 -4.83 -16.04 -32.79
C GLY A 314 -4.49 -17.20 -31.84
N GLY A 315 -5.11 -17.26 -30.65
CA GLY A 315 -4.82 -18.27 -29.61
C GLY A 315 -3.69 -17.89 -28.64
N SER A 316 -3.05 -16.72 -28.82
CA SER A 316 -2.04 -16.18 -27.90
C SER A 316 -2.67 -15.21 -26.89
N GLU A 317 -2.19 -15.24 -25.64
CA GLU A 317 -2.57 -14.24 -24.63
C GLU A 317 -1.85 -12.91 -24.92
N ILE A 318 -2.63 -11.83 -25.10
CA ILE A 318 -2.12 -10.47 -25.26
C ILE A 318 -2.62 -9.61 -24.10
N PHE A 319 -1.71 -8.88 -23.48
CA PHE A 319 -1.99 -7.97 -22.36
C PHE A 319 -1.85 -6.52 -22.82
N SER A 320 -2.81 -5.68 -22.46
CA SER A 320 -2.76 -4.25 -22.77
C SER A 320 -3.30 -3.40 -21.65
N ARG A 321 -2.86 -2.14 -21.61
CA ARG A 321 -3.38 -1.14 -20.67
C ARG A 321 -4.74 -0.67 -21.14
N ALA A 322 -5.69 -0.55 -20.22
CA ALA A 322 -7.04 -0.06 -20.48
C ALA A 322 -7.50 0.91 -19.39
N ALA A 323 -8.55 1.66 -19.70
CA ALA A 323 -9.27 2.48 -18.74
C ALA A 323 -10.65 1.85 -18.46
N PRO A 324 -11.08 1.76 -17.20
CA PRO A 324 -12.45 1.37 -16.86
C PRO A 324 -13.49 2.34 -17.46
N PRO A 325 -14.71 1.89 -17.80
CA PRO A 325 -15.69 2.70 -18.54
C PRO A 325 -16.11 4.00 -17.82
N LYS A 326 -16.21 3.96 -16.49
CA LYS A 326 -16.60 5.11 -15.64
C LYS A 326 -15.46 5.53 -14.72
N SER A 327 -14.22 5.31 -15.16
CA SER A 327 -13.02 5.52 -14.34
C SER A 327 -12.99 6.90 -13.71
N ILE A 328 -12.59 6.95 -12.44
CA ILE A 328 -12.31 8.22 -11.75
C ILE A 328 -11.02 8.92 -12.23
N GLY A 329 -10.35 8.37 -13.23
CA GLY A 329 -9.11 8.93 -13.78
C GLY A 329 -7.86 8.35 -13.12
N ARG A 330 -6.76 9.10 -13.19
CA ARG A 330 -5.44 8.66 -12.72
C ARG A 330 -5.22 9.08 -11.27
N MET A 331 -4.72 8.15 -10.45
CA MET A 331 -4.27 8.44 -9.07
C MET A 331 -2.76 8.70 -8.99
N GLY A 332 -1.99 8.25 -10.00
CA GLY A 332 -0.54 8.39 -10.00
C GLY A 332 0.09 8.22 -11.36
N ALA A 333 1.42 8.18 -11.37
CA ALA A 333 2.20 7.98 -12.58
C ALA A 333 2.10 6.52 -13.07
N PHE A 334 1.92 6.36 -14.38
CA PHE A 334 2.00 5.08 -15.08
C PHE A 334 1.13 3.99 -14.44
N GLN A 335 1.68 2.80 -14.11
CA GLN A 335 0.98 1.66 -13.51
C GLN A 335 1.21 1.55 -11.99
N GLY A 336 1.74 2.60 -11.36
CA GLY A 336 2.15 2.60 -9.95
C GLY A 336 3.58 2.07 -9.73
N ASN A 337 3.90 1.69 -8.49
CA ASN A 337 5.23 1.22 -8.10
C ASN A 337 5.51 -0.21 -8.63
N PHE A 338 5.85 -0.36 -9.92
CA PHE A 338 5.98 -1.67 -10.57
C PHE A 338 6.93 -2.64 -9.85
N GLY A 339 8.09 -2.18 -9.37
CA GLY A 339 9.01 -3.03 -8.61
C GLY A 339 8.43 -3.56 -7.28
N VAL A 340 7.49 -2.84 -6.67
CA VAL A 340 6.71 -3.31 -5.51
C VAL A 340 5.70 -4.38 -5.93
N LEU A 341 5.04 -4.19 -7.07
CA LEU A 341 4.09 -5.17 -7.63
C LEU A 341 4.80 -6.50 -7.96
N VAL A 342 6.00 -6.45 -8.52
CA VAL A 342 6.81 -7.65 -8.81
C VAL A 342 7.20 -8.41 -7.54
N ARG A 343 7.49 -7.71 -6.43
CA ARG A 343 7.76 -8.36 -5.13
C ARG A 343 6.52 -9.06 -4.58
N ALA A 344 5.37 -8.40 -4.64
CA ALA A 344 4.10 -8.99 -4.22
C ALA A 344 3.74 -10.21 -5.10
N PHE A 345 3.97 -10.11 -6.41
CA PHE A 345 3.82 -11.23 -7.34
C PHE A 345 4.68 -12.43 -6.94
N ALA A 346 5.99 -12.22 -6.75
CA ALA A 346 6.92 -13.27 -6.34
C ALA A 346 6.45 -13.93 -5.04
N TYR A 347 6.07 -13.13 -4.05
CA TYR A 347 5.58 -13.62 -2.75
C TYR A 347 4.32 -14.50 -2.89
N ILE A 348 3.29 -14.02 -3.59
CA ILE A 348 2.05 -14.76 -3.79
C ILE A 348 2.33 -16.08 -4.54
N ARG A 349 3.17 -16.04 -5.57
CA ARG A 349 3.54 -17.21 -6.38
C ARG A 349 4.36 -18.24 -5.61
N THR A 350 5.28 -17.79 -4.76
CA THR A 350 6.10 -18.69 -3.93
C THR A 350 5.24 -19.42 -2.90
N LEU A 351 4.27 -18.74 -2.29
CA LEU A 351 3.43 -19.34 -1.27
C LEU A 351 2.30 -20.19 -1.84
N GLY A 352 1.74 -19.78 -2.98
CA GLY A 352 0.56 -20.41 -3.54
C GLY A 352 -0.64 -20.37 -2.58
N LYS A 353 -1.69 -21.12 -2.93
CA LYS A 353 -2.94 -21.13 -2.16
C LYS A 353 -2.73 -21.50 -0.69
N GLU A 354 -1.98 -22.58 -0.45
CA GLU A 354 -1.81 -23.09 0.92
C GLU A 354 -0.91 -22.19 1.76
N GLY A 355 0.18 -21.67 1.20
CA GLY A 355 1.04 -20.73 1.91
C GLY A 355 0.34 -19.40 2.21
N ILE A 356 -0.54 -18.91 1.33
CA ILE A 356 -1.35 -17.70 1.59
C ILE A 356 -2.27 -17.91 2.80
N ARG A 357 -2.87 -19.10 2.94
CA ARG A 357 -3.65 -19.45 4.14
C ARG A 357 -2.78 -19.55 5.39
N SER A 358 -1.59 -20.16 5.29
CA SER A 358 -0.68 -20.27 6.43
C SER A 358 -0.26 -18.90 7.00
N ILE A 359 -0.20 -17.84 6.18
CA ILE A 359 0.10 -16.48 6.69
C ILE A 359 -0.86 -16.07 7.80
N SER A 360 -2.17 -16.25 7.60
CA SER A 360 -3.17 -15.81 8.58
C SER A 360 -3.16 -16.71 9.81
N ASP A 361 -3.00 -18.01 9.61
CA ASP A 361 -2.92 -19.01 10.69
C ASP A 361 -1.77 -18.68 11.64
N ASP A 362 -0.57 -18.50 11.10
CA ASP A 362 0.64 -18.22 11.86
C ASP A 362 0.56 -16.84 12.53
N ALA A 363 0.02 -15.84 11.84
CA ALA A 363 -0.10 -14.49 12.41
C ALA A 363 -1.09 -14.46 13.60
N VAL A 364 -2.25 -15.09 13.44
CA VAL A 364 -3.30 -15.09 14.48
C VAL A 364 -2.86 -15.93 15.68
N ILE A 365 -2.26 -17.11 15.47
CA ILE A 365 -1.79 -17.93 16.58
C ILE A 365 -0.64 -17.27 17.34
N ASN A 366 0.31 -16.62 16.64
CA ASN A 366 1.41 -15.90 17.28
C ASN A 366 0.91 -14.72 18.12
N ALA A 367 -0.07 -13.96 17.61
CA ALA A 367 -0.68 -12.87 18.37
C ALA A 367 -1.39 -13.39 19.64
N ASN A 368 -2.19 -14.46 19.51
CA ASN A 368 -2.88 -15.07 20.65
C ASN A 368 -1.92 -15.68 21.68
N TYR A 369 -0.82 -16.27 21.21
CA TYR A 369 0.22 -16.81 22.10
C TYR A 369 0.88 -15.70 22.92
N ILE A 370 1.29 -14.59 22.27
CA ILE A 370 1.86 -13.43 22.98
C ILE A 370 0.84 -12.85 23.97
N LEU A 371 -0.40 -12.67 23.53
CA LEU A 371 -1.49 -12.19 24.37
C LEU A 371 -1.65 -13.06 25.62
N ALA A 372 -1.73 -14.38 25.46
CA ALA A 372 -1.90 -15.32 26.57
C ALA A 372 -0.75 -15.24 27.60
N ASN A 373 0.49 -15.04 27.14
CA ASN A 373 1.64 -14.88 28.03
C ASN A 373 1.66 -13.54 28.77
N LEU A 374 1.02 -12.50 28.22
CA LEU A 374 1.01 -11.14 28.78
C LEU A 374 -0.21 -10.81 29.65
N LYS A 375 -1.27 -11.61 29.61
CA LYS A 375 -2.54 -11.39 30.35
C LYS A 375 -2.39 -11.14 31.85
N GLY A 376 -1.35 -11.67 32.48
CA GLY A 376 -1.08 -11.47 33.92
C GLY A 376 -0.25 -10.23 34.26
N TYR A 377 0.28 -9.54 33.25
CA TYR A 377 1.24 -8.43 33.42
C TYR A 377 0.73 -7.10 32.87
N TYR A 378 -0.24 -7.12 31.96
CA TYR A 378 -0.78 -5.94 31.31
C TYR A 378 -2.31 -5.97 31.31
N ASP A 379 -2.91 -4.79 31.47
CA ASP A 379 -4.35 -4.62 31.29
C ASP A 379 -4.70 -4.72 29.81
N LEU A 380 -5.72 -5.52 29.50
CA LEU A 380 -6.28 -5.63 28.17
C LEU A 380 -7.61 -4.88 28.11
N PRO A 381 -7.84 -4.06 27.06
CA PRO A 381 -9.06 -3.27 26.97
C PRO A 381 -10.34 -4.11 26.75
N PHE A 382 -10.20 -5.36 26.27
CA PHE A 382 -11.28 -6.30 25.99
C PHE A 382 -10.91 -7.74 26.37
#